data_AF-A0A3E0NQY7-F1
#
_entry.id   AF-A0A3E0NQY7-F1
#
_cell.length_a   1.000
_cell.length_b   1.000
_cell.length_c   1.000
_cell.angle_alpha   90.00
_cell.angle_beta   90.00
_cell.angle_gamma   90.00
#
_symmetry.space_group_name_H-M   'P 1'
#
loop_
_entity.id
_entity.type
_entity.pdbx_description
1 polymer ?
#
loop_
_entity_poly.entity_id
_entity_poly.type
_entity_poly.pdbx_seq_one_letter_code
_entity_poly.pdbx_strand_id
1 'polypeptide(L)'
;MRTTLTLEDDVARELGRLQREREASFEQVVNVALRAGLMVLRGEVAEAPRAYSTEPADLGRARLPDLDDVAGVLEIADSEG
;
A
#
# COMPACT_ATOMS: atom_id res chain seq x y z
N MET A 1 -26.14 5.35 21.17
CA MET A 1 -26.38 6.69 21.77
C MET A 1 -27.06 7.55 20.71
N ARG A 2 -28.03 8.39 21.06
CA ARG A 2 -28.63 9.35 20.12
C ARG A 2 -28.01 10.72 20.33
N THR A 3 -27.39 11.26 19.29
CA THR A 3 -26.65 12.51 19.31
C THR A 3 -27.00 13.30 18.05
N THR A 4 -27.02 14.63 18.15
CA THR A 4 -27.10 15.53 16.99
C THR A 4 -25.71 16.06 16.68
N LEU A 5 -25.31 15.98 15.41
CA LEU A 5 -24.02 16.44 14.93
C LEU A 5 -24.25 17.41 13.76
N THR A 6 -23.54 18.54 13.76
CA THR A 6 -23.47 19.44 12.62
C THR A 6 -22.36 18.98 11.67
N LEU A 7 -22.66 18.89 10.37
CA LEU A 7 -21.71 18.46 9.34
C LEU A 7 -21.53 19.60 8.33
N GLU A 8 -20.31 19.76 7.82
CA GLU A 8 -20.05 20.65 6.68
C GLU A 8 -20.71 20.10 5.40
N ASP A 9 -21.05 21.00 4.48
CA ASP A 9 -21.83 20.66 3.27
C ASP A 9 -21.13 19.65 2.34
N ASP A 10 -19.80 19.66 2.30
CA ASP A 10 -19.00 18.68 1.56
C ASP A 10 -19.05 17.29 2.22
N VAL A 11 -18.89 17.22 3.54
CA VAL A 11 -18.98 15.98 4.32
C VAL A 11 -20.38 15.37 4.21
N ALA A 12 -21.43 16.19 4.35
CA ALA A 12 -22.82 15.74 4.22
C ALA A 12 -23.11 15.17 2.81
N ARG A 13 -22.59 15.82 1.75
CA ARG A 13 -22.72 15.33 0.37
C ARG A 13 -22.02 13.99 0.18
N GLU A 14 -20.81 13.83 0.71
CA GLU A 14 -20.04 12.60 0.56
C GLU A 14 -20.68 11.42 1.30
N LEU A 15 -21.16 11.64 2.52
CA LEU A 15 -21.94 10.64 3.26
C LEU A 15 -23.22 10.25 2.53
N GLY A 16 -23.94 11.21 1.94
CA GLY A 16 -25.14 10.94 1.14
C GLY A 16 -24.85 10.21 -0.17
N ARG A 17 -23.64 10.35 -0.74
CA ARG A 17 -23.18 9.57 -1.89
C ARG A 17 -22.92 8.12 -1.48
N LEU A 18 -22.15 7.90 -0.41
CA LEU A 18 -21.87 6.58 0.14
C LEU A 18 -23.15 5.84 0.56
N GLN A 19 -24.13 6.56 1.10
CA GLN A 19 -25.44 6.01 1.45
C GLN A 19 -26.12 5.36 0.24
N ARG A 20 -26.15 6.06 -0.89
CA ARG A 20 -26.76 5.57 -2.14
C ARG A 20 -25.97 4.42 -2.74
N GLU A 21 -24.64 4.50 -2.75
CA GLU A 21 -23.75 3.46 -3.30
C GLU A 21 -23.81 2.14 -2.50
N ARG A 22 -24.03 2.22 -1.19
CA ARG A 22 -24.01 1.06 -0.28
C ARG A 22 -25.40 0.51 0.06
N GLU A 23 -26.46 1.13 -0.43
CA GLU A 23 -27.86 0.83 -0.07
C GLU A 23 -28.09 0.75 1.46
N ALA A 24 -27.43 1.64 2.22
CA ALA A 24 -27.41 1.63 3.68
C ALA A 24 -28.16 2.83 4.26
N SER A 25 -28.49 2.77 5.56
CA SER A 25 -29.02 3.95 6.27
C SER A 25 -27.93 4.98 6.53
N PHE A 26 -28.31 6.26 6.61
CA PHE A 26 -27.38 7.36 6.94
C PHE A 26 -26.65 7.12 8.27
N GLU A 27 -27.35 6.60 9.28
CA GLU A 27 -26.76 6.24 10.57
C GLU A 27 -25.67 5.17 10.44
N GLN A 28 -25.90 4.13 9.63
CA GLN A 28 -24.90 3.09 9.42
C GLN A 28 -23.65 3.65 8.73
N VAL A 29 -23.82 4.46 7.68
CA VAL A 29 -22.71 5.08 6.95
C VAL A 29 -21.89 6.00 7.87
N VAL A 30 -22.55 6.87 8.63
CA VAL A 30 -21.89 7.78 9.58
C VAL A 30 -21.11 7.00 10.64
N ASN A 31 -21.70 5.96 11.23
CA ASN A 31 -21.01 5.17 12.25
C ASN A 31 -19.81 4.41 11.69
N VAL A 32 -19.91 3.86 10.48
CA VAL A 32 -18.77 3.19 9.81
C VAL A 32 -17.66 4.19 9.53
N ALA A 33 -17.99 5.35 8.97
CA ALA A 33 -17.03 6.40 8.68
C ALA A 33 -16.32 6.91 9.94
N LEU A 34 -17.08 7.18 11.02
CA LEU A 34 -16.52 7.64 12.30
C LEU A 34 -15.63 6.59 12.94
N ARG A 35 -16.02 5.30 12.93
CA ARG A 35 -15.16 4.23 13.45
C ARG A 35 -13.84 4.16 12.70
N ALA A 36 -13.89 4.15 11.37
CA ALA A 36 -12.69 4.13 10.53
C ALA A 36 -11.81 5.36 10.79
N GLY A 37 -12.40 6.56 10.83
CA GLY A 37 -11.68 7.80 11.13
C GLY A 37 -11.02 7.79 12.52
N LEU A 38 -11.72 7.29 13.55
CA LEU A 38 -11.16 7.17 14.90
C LEU A 38 -9.98 6.19 14.96
N MET A 39 -10.02 5.08 14.21
CA MET A 39 -8.89 4.15 14.13
C MET A 39 -7.66 4.84 13.51
N VAL A 40 -7.86 5.62 12.44
CA VAL A 40 -6.77 6.39 11.81
C VAL A 40 -6.20 7.42 12.78
N LEU A 41 -7.05 8.18 13.47
CA LEU A 41 -6.64 9.19 14.45
C LEU A 41 -5.89 8.61 15.65
N ARG A 42 -6.14 7.35 16.00
CA ARG A 42 -5.43 6.64 17.06
C ARG A 42 -4.16 5.93 16.59
N GLY A 43 -3.86 5.95 15.29
CA GLY A 43 -2.76 5.16 14.72
C GLY A 43 -2.99 3.65 14.77
N GLU A 44 -4.25 3.22 14.91
CA GLU A 44 -4.64 1.80 14.95
C GLU A 44 -4.71 1.18 13.54
N VAL A 45 -4.69 2.00 12.49
CA VAL A 45 -4.52 1.54 11.12
C VAL A 45 -3.03 1.45 10.83
N ALA A 46 -2.51 0.22 10.76
CA ALA A 46 -1.13 -0.01 10.33
C ALA A 46 -0.94 0.59 8.94
N GLU A 47 0.10 1.43 8.78
CA GLU A 47 0.52 1.86 7.45
C GLU A 47 0.77 0.60 6.60
N ALA A 48 0.19 0.55 5.40
CA ALA A 48 0.51 -0.52 4.46
C ALA A 48 2.04 -0.53 4.30
N PRO A 49 2.71 -1.69 4.45
CA PRO A 49 4.16 -1.73 4.31
C PRO A 49 4.54 -1.11 2.97
N ARG A 50 5.41 -0.10 3.02
CA ARG A 50 5.86 0.60 1.82
C ARG A 50 6.45 -0.44 0.87
N ALA A 51 5.91 -0.54 -0.33
CA ALA A 51 6.44 -1.46 -1.33
C ALA A 51 7.91 -1.11 -1.57
N TYR A 52 8.81 -2.05 -1.28
CA TYR A 52 10.22 -1.90 -1.58
C TYR A 52 10.41 -2.04 -3.10
N SER A 53 11.09 -1.08 -3.71
CA SER A 53 11.43 -1.08 -5.14
C SER A 53 12.92 -0.89 -5.29
N THR A 54 13.61 -1.88 -5.85
CA THR A 54 15.02 -1.75 -6.26
C THR A 54 15.04 -1.28 -7.71
N GLU A 55 15.79 -0.23 -8.01
CA GLU A 55 16.06 0.15 -9.40
C GLU A 55 16.95 -0.92 -10.06
N PRO A 56 16.57 -1.48 -11.22
CA PRO A 56 17.40 -2.42 -11.93
C PRO A 56 18.64 -1.70 -12.46
N ALA A 57 19.82 -2.27 -12.21
CA ALA A 57 21.07 -1.82 -12.80
C ALA A 57 21.32 -2.57 -14.11
N ASP A 58 21.73 -1.84 -15.15
CA ASP A 58 22.24 -2.45 -16.38
C ASP A 58 23.67 -2.94 -16.14
N LEU A 59 23.84 -4.27 -16.10
CA LEU A 59 25.14 -4.94 -15.94
C LEU A 59 25.79 -5.29 -17.29
N GLY A 60 25.15 -4.90 -18.40
CA GLY A 60 25.57 -5.25 -19.74
C GLY A 60 25.31 -6.72 -20.07
N ARG A 61 26.01 -7.22 -21.11
CA ARG A 61 25.87 -8.60 -21.57
C ARG A 61 26.57 -9.56 -20.60
N ALA A 62 25.91 -10.67 -20.28
CA ALA A 62 26.53 -11.77 -19.55
C ALA A 62 27.82 -12.21 -20.23
N ARG A 63 28.94 -12.15 -19.50
CA ARG A 63 30.26 -12.56 -19.98
C ARG A 63 30.38 -14.08 -20.05
N LEU A 64 29.75 -14.77 -19.09
CA LEU A 64 29.74 -16.22 -19.00
C LEU A 64 28.36 -16.74 -19.40
N PRO A 65 28.29 -17.83 -20.17
CA PRO A 65 27.02 -18.44 -20.59
C PRO A 65 26.30 -19.17 -19.45
N ASP A 66 27.04 -19.56 -18.41
CA ASP A 66 26.57 -20.33 -17.26
C ASP A 66 27.36 -19.93 -16.00
N LEU A 67 26.69 -19.93 -14.85
CA LEU A 67 27.25 -19.63 -13.52
C LEU A 67 27.06 -20.79 -12.52
N ASP A 68 26.48 -21.92 -12.95
CA ASP A 68 26.22 -23.07 -12.08
C ASP A 68 27.52 -23.80 -11.68
N ASP A 69 28.56 -23.73 -12.52
CA ASP A 69 29.92 -24.18 -12.16
C ASP A 69 30.73 -23.04 -11.54
N VAL A 70 30.55 -22.87 -10.23
CA VAL A 70 31.26 -21.82 -9.47
C VAL A 70 32.78 -21.97 -9.55
N ALA A 71 33.31 -23.20 -9.62
CA ALA A 71 34.75 -23.42 -9.68
C ALA A 71 35.33 -22.94 -11.02
N GLY A 72 34.70 -23.31 -12.13
CA GLY A 72 35.09 -22.84 -13.47
C GLY A 72 34.94 -21.32 -13.63
N VAL A 73 33.89 -20.72 -13.04
CA VAL A 73 33.69 -19.27 -13.04
C VAL A 73 34.83 -18.54 -12.31
N LEU A 74 35.24 -19.04 -11.14
CA LEU A 74 36.31 -18.44 -10.35
C LEU A 74 37.67 -18.56 -11.05
N GLU A 75 37.97 -19.69 -11.68
CA GLU A 75 39.23 -19.88 -12.44
C GLU A 75 39.35 -18.88 -13.59
N ILE A 76 38.25 -18.60 -14.29
CA ILE A 76 38.22 -17.58 -15.35
C ILE A 76 38.44 -16.19 -14.76
N ALA A 77 37.77 -15.85 -13.66
CA ALA A 77 37.90 -14.53 -13.02
C ALA A 77 39.31 -14.28 -12.46
N ASP A 78 39.94 -15.29 -11.89
CA ASP A 78 41.28 -15.21 -11.28
C ASP A 78 42.40 -15.17 -12.33
N SER A 79 42.15 -15.66 -13.55
CA SER A 79 43.13 -15.65 -14.66
C SER A 79 43.23 -14.30 -15.38
N GLU A 80 42.31 -13.36 -15.12
CA GLU A 80 42.26 -12.01 -15.73
C GLU A 80 42.83 -10.89 -14.83
N GLY A 81 43.42 -11.23 -13.67
CA GLY A 81 44.09 -10.29 -12.75
C GLY A 81 45.62 -10.27 -12.90
#